data_AF-A0A7L0JSB6-F1
#
_entry.id   AF-A0A7L0JSB6-F1
#
_cell.length_a   1.000
_cell.length_b   1.000
_cell.length_c   1.000
_cell.angle_alpha   90.00
_cell.angle_beta   90.00
_cell.angle_gamma   90.00
#
_symmetry.space_group_name_H-M   'P 1'
#
loop_
_entity.id
_entity.type
_entity.pdbx_description
1 polymer ?
#
loop_
_entity_poly.entity_id
_entity_poly.type
_entity_poly.pdbx_seq_one_letter_code
_entity_poly.pdbx_strand_id
1 'polypeptide(L)'
;MSRKSSKEIRKVNISSSLESEDISLETTIPTDDLSSSEEREGTLKITKQLIERKELLHNLQLLKIELSQKNLLIDNLKVEYLTKIEELEEKLNDAIHQKQLLSLRLDSQLALQQEDARKHQALMKQEMETILLRQKQLEETNHQLRERAGDIRRSLRDLELTDDCYEKLKSLPEDQLSIPEYVSIRFYEVVHSLRKELGDLQMKKETLTEELSGYKSQLKYLTESYEDERKSRSELEVRCQRLTLELADTKQMIQQGDYRQENYDKVKCERDVFEHELSELRRKYEILEISHKAQAKERNDLSKELATMQQSLNLLQKDKDYLNRQNMELSVRCAHEEDRLERLQIQLEDAKKAREEMYEKYVASRDHYKTEYEKRLHEELEQIRLKTNQEIEQLRSTSKEMYERENR
;
A
#
# COMPACT_ATOMS: atom_id res chain seq x y z
N MET A 1 81.79 -14.67 47.99
CA MET A 1 81.59 -14.57 49.45
C MET A 1 82.07 -15.88 50.07
N SER A 2 83.14 -15.99 50.87
CA SER A 2 83.45 -15.27 52.13
C SER A 2 82.40 -15.61 53.20
N ARG A 3 82.61 -16.41 54.26
CA ARG A 3 83.82 -16.97 54.93
C ARG A 3 83.52 -18.46 55.38
N LYS A 4 84.37 -19.24 56.07
CA LYS A 4 85.65 -19.03 56.78
C LYS A 4 86.40 -20.37 56.89
N SER A 5 87.70 -20.41 56.58
CA SER A 5 88.59 -21.53 56.93
C SER A 5 89.55 -21.09 58.05
N SER A 6 89.51 -21.73 59.21
CA SER A 6 90.34 -21.38 60.38
C SER A 6 90.22 -22.41 61.50
N LYS A 7 91.28 -22.85 62.19
CA LYS A 7 92.73 -22.76 61.91
C LYS A 7 93.49 -23.59 62.97
N GLU A 8 94.57 -24.28 62.57
CA GLU A 8 95.61 -24.86 63.48
C GLU A 8 95.09 -25.94 64.46
N ILE A 9 95.90 -26.81 65.10
CA ILE A 9 97.27 -26.69 65.64
C ILE A 9 98.13 -27.96 65.35
N ARG A 10 99.44 -27.76 65.08
CA ARG A 10 100.66 -28.59 65.33
C ARG A 10 100.47 -30.12 65.58
N LYS A 11 101.13 -31.10 64.93
CA LYS A 11 102.43 -31.22 64.20
C LYS A 11 103.68 -30.89 65.05
N VAL A 12 104.75 -31.72 65.00
CA VAL A 12 106.05 -31.62 65.77
C VAL A 12 105.92 -32.14 67.22
N ASN A 13 106.78 -33.02 67.81
CA ASN A 13 107.96 -33.82 67.37
C ASN A 13 108.11 -35.08 68.28
N ILE A 14 108.76 -36.20 67.87
CA ILE A 14 110.21 -36.60 67.99
C ILE A 14 110.76 -36.69 69.44
N SER A 15 111.64 -37.68 69.67
CA SER A 15 112.42 -38.04 70.89
C SER A 15 111.73 -39.06 71.82
N SER A 16 112.42 -39.96 72.53
CA SER A 16 113.87 -40.29 72.65
C SER A 16 114.03 -41.83 72.63
N SER A 17 115.08 -42.44 72.08
CA SER A 17 116.50 -42.48 72.52
C SER A 17 116.69 -43.06 73.93
N LEU A 18 117.48 -44.15 73.99
CA LEU A 18 118.17 -44.82 75.11
C LEU A 18 118.29 -46.30 74.67
N GLU A 19 119.32 -46.69 73.91
CA GLU A 19 120.74 -46.87 74.26
C GLU A 19 121.06 -48.31 74.67
N SER A 20 122.10 -48.83 74.05
CA SER A 20 122.74 -50.11 74.31
C SER A 20 123.75 -49.99 75.44
N GLU A 21 123.80 -50.98 76.34
CA GLU A 21 125.03 -51.27 77.09
C GLU A 21 125.45 -52.72 76.83
N ASP A 22 126.69 -52.88 76.36
CA ASP A 22 127.36 -54.17 76.32
C ASP A 22 127.78 -54.58 77.73
N ILE A 23 127.51 -55.83 78.13
CA ILE A 23 128.21 -56.45 79.26
C ILE A 23 128.93 -57.70 78.76
N SER A 24 130.20 -57.49 78.42
CA SER A 24 131.19 -58.58 78.26
C SER A 24 131.80 -58.92 79.62
N LEU A 25 131.91 -60.21 79.94
CA LEU A 25 132.76 -60.83 80.98
C LEU A 25 132.62 -62.35 80.79
N GLU A 26 133.49 -62.99 80.01
CA GLU A 26 134.73 -63.67 80.44
C GLU A 26 134.56 -65.13 80.93
N THR A 27 135.42 -65.97 80.36
CA THR A 27 135.86 -67.32 80.74
C THR A 27 136.29 -67.41 82.23
N THR A 28 136.36 -68.57 82.90
CA THR A 28 137.40 -69.63 82.71
C THR A 28 137.07 -71.02 83.29
N ILE A 29 137.96 -71.99 83.02
CA ILE A 29 137.93 -73.44 83.32
C ILE A 29 139.29 -73.79 83.98
N PRO A 30 139.39 -74.46 85.16
CA PRO A 30 139.49 -75.95 85.19
C PRO A 30 138.96 -76.61 86.50
N THR A 31 139.46 -77.82 86.81
CA THR A 31 139.13 -78.70 87.95
C THR A 31 140.32 -78.93 88.91
N ASP A 32 140.06 -79.66 90.01
CA ASP A 32 140.95 -80.57 90.78
C ASP A 32 141.98 -80.08 91.85
N ASP A 33 141.72 -80.52 93.10
CA ASP A 33 142.55 -81.46 93.92
C ASP A 33 143.16 -81.06 95.31
N LEU A 34 143.22 -82.10 96.19
CA LEU A 34 143.99 -82.34 97.43
C LEU A 34 143.91 -81.39 98.67
N SER A 35 143.58 -81.93 99.86
CA SER A 35 144.59 -82.46 100.84
C SER A 35 144.14 -82.61 102.33
N SER A 36 144.50 -83.76 102.93
CA SER A 36 144.93 -84.05 104.33
C SER A 36 144.17 -83.61 105.61
N SER A 37 143.97 -84.56 106.56
CA SER A 37 144.56 -84.52 107.92
C SER A 37 144.48 -85.90 108.64
N GLU A 38 145.30 -86.12 109.68
CA GLU A 38 145.70 -87.42 110.23
C GLU A 38 144.94 -87.94 111.48
N GLU A 39 145.01 -89.27 111.69
CA GLU A 39 145.28 -90.10 112.90
C GLU A 39 145.04 -89.56 114.35
N ARG A 40 144.98 -90.34 115.46
CA ARG A 40 145.21 -91.76 115.84
C ARG A 40 144.39 -92.03 117.15
N GLU A 41 144.39 -93.11 117.96
CA GLU A 41 145.01 -94.46 118.08
C GLU A 41 144.09 -95.32 119.03
N GLY A 42 144.53 -96.48 119.51
CA GLY A 42 144.08 -97.04 120.82
C GLY A 42 143.36 -98.40 120.80
N THR A 43 143.97 -99.42 121.42
CA THR A 43 143.54 -100.84 121.35
C THR A 43 142.63 -101.34 122.49
N LEU A 44 141.81 -102.37 122.16
CA LEU A 44 141.26 -103.48 122.97
C LEU A 44 139.90 -103.35 123.70
N LYS A 45 138.99 -104.27 123.29
CA LYS A 45 137.68 -104.73 123.85
C LYS A 45 136.43 -103.96 123.36
N ILE A 46 135.26 -104.55 123.00
CA ILE A 46 134.55 -105.86 123.21
C ILE A 46 133.68 -105.89 124.49
N THR A 47 132.34 -106.08 124.46
CA THR A 47 131.35 -106.14 123.35
C THR A 47 129.92 -105.76 123.83
N LYS A 48 129.31 -104.70 123.27
CA LYS A 48 127.88 -104.68 122.84
C LYS A 48 127.51 -103.45 121.99
N GLN A 49 127.91 -102.24 122.43
CA GLN A 49 127.51 -100.93 121.86
C GLN A 49 127.90 -100.66 120.39
N LEU A 50 128.65 -101.56 119.75
CA LEU A 50 129.17 -101.38 118.38
C LEU A 50 128.13 -101.73 117.29
N ILE A 51 127.03 -102.39 117.66
CA ILE A 51 126.00 -102.86 116.72
C ILE A 51 125.04 -101.72 116.34
N GLU A 52 124.42 -101.05 117.33
CA GLU A 52 123.45 -99.96 117.12
C GLU A 52 124.04 -98.81 116.29
N ARG A 53 125.33 -98.50 116.49
CA ARG A 53 126.04 -97.47 115.71
C ARG A 53 126.24 -97.84 114.23
N LYS A 54 126.22 -99.13 113.86
CA LYS A 54 126.26 -99.56 112.45
C LYS A 54 124.89 -99.48 111.78
N GLU A 55 123.80 -99.80 112.48
CA GLU A 55 122.44 -99.70 111.95
C GLU A 55 122.06 -98.24 111.64
N LEU A 56 122.39 -97.31 112.55
CA LEU A 56 122.19 -95.87 112.33
C LEU A 56 122.98 -95.34 111.12
N LEU A 57 124.20 -95.82 110.89
CA LEU A 57 125.00 -95.46 109.71
C LEU A 57 124.38 -95.98 108.41
N HIS A 58 123.83 -97.20 108.41
CA HIS A 58 123.19 -97.79 107.23
C HIS A 58 121.91 -97.05 106.84
N ASN A 59 121.05 -96.73 107.82
CA ASN A 59 119.83 -95.95 107.59
C ASN A 59 120.13 -94.54 107.04
N LEU A 60 121.23 -93.91 107.48
CA LEU A 60 121.66 -92.61 106.99
C LEU A 60 122.24 -92.68 105.56
N GLN A 61 122.84 -93.81 105.16
CA GLN A 61 123.21 -94.06 103.75
C GLN A 61 121.97 -94.27 102.86
N LEU A 62 120.97 -95.03 103.32
CA LEU A 62 119.71 -95.22 102.60
C LEU A 62 119.00 -93.89 102.33
N LEU A 63 118.84 -93.04 103.35
CA LEU A 63 118.25 -91.70 103.20
C LEU A 63 119.04 -90.80 102.24
N LYS A 64 120.38 -90.92 102.18
CA LYS A 64 121.20 -90.21 101.18
C LYS A 64 120.92 -90.69 99.75
N ILE A 65 120.66 -91.98 99.55
CA ILE A 65 120.34 -92.56 98.23
C ILE A 65 118.91 -92.18 97.81
N GLU A 66 117.94 -92.20 98.72
CA GLU A 66 116.59 -91.71 98.42
C GLU A 66 116.60 -90.22 98.07
N LEU A 67 117.37 -89.40 98.80
CA LEU A 67 117.51 -87.97 98.51
C LEU A 67 118.15 -87.73 97.13
N SER A 68 119.19 -88.47 96.75
CA SER A 68 119.82 -88.31 95.43
C SER A 68 118.90 -88.78 94.29
N GLN A 69 118.13 -89.85 94.49
CA GLN A 69 117.10 -90.29 93.54
C GLN A 69 115.97 -89.27 93.38
N LYS A 70 115.53 -88.64 94.47
CA LYS A 70 114.52 -87.56 94.42
C LYS A 70 115.04 -86.30 93.73
N ASN A 71 116.30 -85.93 93.98
CA ASN A 71 116.93 -84.81 93.25
C ASN A 71 117.04 -85.13 91.74
N LEU A 72 117.51 -86.33 91.37
CA LEU A 72 117.60 -86.75 89.97
C LEU A 72 116.23 -86.71 89.26
N LEU A 73 115.15 -87.12 89.95
CA LEU A 73 113.79 -87.03 89.42
C LEU A 73 113.33 -85.58 89.26
N ILE A 74 113.65 -84.70 90.22
CA ILE A 74 113.36 -83.26 90.14
C ILE A 74 114.11 -82.62 88.98
N ASP A 75 115.38 -82.98 88.76
CA ASP A 75 116.21 -82.40 87.70
C ASP A 75 115.80 -82.92 86.31
N ASN A 76 115.42 -84.19 86.18
CA ASN A 76 114.78 -84.69 84.95
C ASN A 76 113.49 -83.94 84.64
N LEU A 77 112.61 -83.74 85.63
CA LEU A 77 111.37 -82.98 85.44
C LEU A 77 111.65 -81.51 85.06
N LYS A 78 112.71 -80.87 85.59
CA LYS A 78 113.13 -79.53 85.14
C LYS A 78 113.52 -79.55 83.66
N VAL A 79 114.27 -80.55 83.19
CA VAL A 79 114.67 -80.68 81.78
C VAL A 79 113.45 -80.92 80.87
N GLU A 80 112.49 -81.74 81.30
CA GLU A 80 111.22 -81.94 80.60
C GLU A 80 110.41 -80.64 80.52
N TYR A 81 110.32 -79.85 81.60
CA TYR A 81 109.63 -78.56 81.56
C TYR A 81 110.39 -77.48 80.77
N LEU A 82 111.72 -77.45 80.81
CA LEU A 82 112.53 -76.51 80.02
C LEU A 82 112.39 -76.78 78.52
N THR A 83 112.57 -78.03 78.09
CA THR A 83 112.35 -78.41 76.68
C THR A 83 110.90 -78.19 76.25
N LYS A 84 109.92 -78.34 77.15
CA LYS A 84 108.52 -77.98 76.88
C LYS A 84 108.30 -76.47 76.72
N ILE A 85 109.04 -75.64 77.45
CA ILE A 85 109.03 -74.17 77.32
C ILE A 85 109.67 -73.77 75.99
N GLU A 86 110.87 -74.27 75.67
CA GLU A 86 111.56 -74.02 74.39
C GLU A 86 110.66 -74.39 73.20
N GLU A 87 110.01 -75.56 73.24
CA GLU A 87 109.02 -76.00 72.24
C GLU A 87 107.81 -75.07 72.10
N LEU A 88 107.41 -74.35 73.15
CA LEU A 88 106.27 -73.42 73.16
C LEU A 88 106.71 -72.01 72.73
N GLU A 89 107.92 -71.60 73.06
CA GLU A 89 108.54 -70.35 72.59
C GLU A 89 108.83 -70.41 71.08
N GLU A 90 109.34 -71.53 70.56
CA GLU A 90 109.50 -71.74 69.11
C GLU A 90 108.15 -71.62 68.38
N LYS A 91 107.12 -72.33 68.87
CA LYS A 91 105.75 -72.27 68.30
C LYS A 91 105.11 -70.88 68.43
N LEU A 92 105.43 -70.12 69.48
CA LEU A 92 105.00 -68.74 69.65
C LEU A 92 105.70 -67.81 68.65
N ASN A 93 107.00 -67.98 68.44
CA ASN A 93 107.79 -67.22 67.47
C ASN A 93 107.31 -67.50 66.03
N ASP A 94 107.03 -68.76 65.68
CA ASP A 94 106.40 -69.14 64.41
C ASP A 94 105.04 -68.47 64.22
N ALA A 95 104.18 -68.49 65.24
CA ALA A 95 102.87 -67.85 65.17
C ALA A 95 102.98 -66.31 65.05
N ILE A 96 103.98 -65.69 65.69
CA ILE A 96 104.28 -64.26 65.54
C ILE A 96 104.77 -63.95 64.12
N HIS A 97 105.68 -64.75 63.56
CA HIS A 97 106.18 -64.56 62.20
C HIS A 97 105.07 -64.74 61.15
N GLN A 98 104.24 -65.79 61.28
CA GLN A 98 103.07 -65.99 60.42
C GLN A 98 102.08 -64.83 60.51
N LYS A 99 101.81 -64.30 61.72
CA LYS A 99 100.98 -63.10 61.92
C LYS A 99 101.57 -61.86 61.25
N GLN A 100 102.88 -61.63 61.36
CA GLN A 100 103.56 -60.51 60.71
C GLN A 100 103.48 -60.62 59.18
N LEU A 101 103.74 -61.80 58.61
CA LEU A 101 103.65 -62.07 57.18
C LEU A 101 102.22 -61.86 56.65
N LEU A 102 101.21 -62.29 57.41
CA LEU A 102 99.79 -62.07 57.07
C LEU A 102 99.39 -60.59 57.16
N SER A 103 99.90 -59.83 58.15
CA SER A 103 99.70 -58.37 58.22
C SER A 103 100.27 -57.70 56.98
N LEU A 104 101.57 -57.90 56.68
CA LEU A 104 102.25 -57.31 55.53
C LEU A 104 101.55 -57.64 54.21
N ARG A 105 100.99 -58.85 54.08
CA ARG A 105 100.19 -59.26 52.91
C ARG A 105 98.85 -58.51 52.83
N LEU A 106 98.16 -58.32 53.95
CA LEU A 106 96.91 -57.55 54.01
C LEU A 106 97.15 -56.05 53.77
N ASP A 107 98.19 -55.48 54.39
CA ASP A 107 98.59 -54.08 54.25
C ASP A 107 98.99 -53.78 52.79
N SER A 108 99.69 -54.69 52.12
CA SER A 108 100.00 -54.63 50.69
C SER A 108 98.75 -54.71 49.80
N GLN A 109 97.80 -55.60 50.11
CA GLN A 109 96.52 -55.69 49.37
C GLN A 109 95.66 -54.42 49.56
N LEU A 110 95.62 -53.86 50.77
CA LEU A 110 94.93 -52.61 51.06
C LEU A 110 95.59 -51.41 50.35
N ALA A 111 96.92 -51.37 50.27
CA ALA A 111 97.65 -50.34 49.52
C ALA A 111 97.33 -50.39 48.02
N LEU A 112 97.35 -51.59 47.41
CA LEU A 112 96.99 -51.80 46.00
C LEU A 112 95.53 -51.40 45.73
N GLN A 113 94.58 -51.84 46.56
CA GLN A 113 93.16 -51.46 46.42
C GLN A 113 92.95 -49.93 46.57
N GLN A 114 93.68 -49.26 47.46
CA GLN A 114 93.65 -47.80 47.56
C GLN A 114 94.25 -47.11 46.34
N GLU A 115 95.32 -47.66 45.75
CA GLU A 115 95.94 -47.09 44.54
C GLU A 115 95.02 -47.25 43.32
N ASP A 116 94.43 -48.43 43.13
CA ASP A 116 93.52 -48.68 42.01
C ASP A 116 92.20 -47.93 42.16
N ALA A 117 91.66 -47.78 43.38
CA ALA A 117 90.54 -46.88 43.65
C ALA A 117 90.87 -45.41 43.31
N ARG A 118 92.11 -44.95 43.56
CA ARG A 118 92.57 -43.61 43.15
C ARG A 118 92.71 -43.50 41.64
N LYS A 119 93.23 -44.52 40.94
CA LYS A 119 93.31 -44.56 39.46
C LYS A 119 91.91 -44.49 38.84
N HIS A 120 90.98 -45.33 39.29
CA HIS A 120 89.58 -45.29 38.82
C HIS A 120 88.91 -43.94 39.12
N GLN A 121 89.12 -43.35 40.30
CA GLN A 121 88.57 -42.02 40.60
C GLN A 121 89.21 -40.91 39.74
N ALA A 122 90.49 -41.03 39.38
CA ALA A 122 91.16 -40.08 38.48
C ALA A 122 90.63 -40.20 37.03
N LEU A 123 90.49 -41.42 36.51
CA LEU A 123 89.91 -41.68 35.19
C LEU A 123 88.46 -41.18 35.12
N MET A 124 87.62 -41.52 36.11
CA MET A 124 86.22 -41.07 36.13
C MET A 124 86.07 -39.55 36.25
N LYS A 125 87.03 -38.85 36.90
CA LYS A 125 87.10 -37.38 36.89
C LYS A 125 87.47 -36.84 35.51
N GLN A 126 88.50 -37.41 34.87
CA GLN A 126 88.93 -37.01 33.53
C GLN A 126 87.81 -37.22 32.49
N GLU A 127 87.12 -38.36 32.54
CA GLU A 127 85.94 -38.63 31.70
C GLU A 127 84.83 -37.60 31.95
N MET A 128 84.46 -37.35 33.21
CA MET A 128 83.48 -36.34 33.59
C MET A 128 83.88 -34.93 33.10
N GLU A 129 85.15 -34.55 33.21
CA GLU A 129 85.67 -33.27 32.71
C GLU A 129 85.58 -33.16 31.18
N THR A 130 85.87 -34.23 30.43
CA THR A 130 85.67 -34.23 28.96
C THR A 130 84.20 -34.17 28.55
N ILE A 131 83.30 -34.83 29.30
CA ILE A 131 81.85 -34.79 29.07
C ILE A 131 81.32 -33.37 29.35
N LEU A 132 81.71 -32.76 30.46
CA LEU A 132 81.32 -31.38 30.82
C LEU A 132 81.85 -30.35 29.81
N LEU A 133 83.09 -30.50 29.34
CA LEU A 133 83.65 -29.65 28.28
C LEU A 133 82.85 -29.80 26.97
N ARG A 134 82.46 -31.04 26.62
CA ARG A 134 81.66 -31.30 25.41
C ARG A 134 80.23 -30.78 25.54
N GLN A 135 79.62 -30.90 26.71
CA GLN A 135 78.31 -30.31 27.00
C GLN A 135 78.35 -28.79 26.84
N LYS A 136 79.35 -28.11 27.42
CA LYS A 136 79.52 -26.66 27.30
C LYS A 136 79.64 -26.19 25.85
N GLN A 137 80.40 -26.90 25.02
CA GLN A 137 80.48 -26.64 23.55
C GLN A 137 79.13 -26.81 22.85
N LEU A 138 78.33 -27.81 23.24
CA LEU A 138 77.01 -28.04 22.66
C LEU A 138 76.00 -26.98 23.10
N GLU A 139 76.07 -26.50 24.34
CA GLU A 139 75.25 -25.40 24.85
C GLU A 139 75.59 -24.07 24.17
N GLU A 140 76.88 -23.76 24.02
CA GLU A 140 77.36 -22.57 23.29
C GLU A 140 76.94 -22.57 21.83
N THR A 141 77.09 -23.69 21.11
CA THR A 141 76.63 -23.78 19.72
C THR A 141 75.11 -23.75 19.60
N ASN A 142 74.36 -24.33 20.55
CA ASN A 142 72.90 -24.23 20.58
C ASN A 142 72.44 -22.77 20.81
N HIS A 143 73.15 -22.00 21.64
CA HIS A 143 72.88 -20.58 21.84
C HIS A 143 73.09 -19.77 20.55
N GLN A 144 74.25 -19.92 19.91
CA GLN A 144 74.56 -19.25 18.63
C GLN A 144 73.56 -19.59 17.52
N LEU A 145 73.07 -20.84 17.47
CA LEU A 145 72.04 -21.25 16.51
C LEU A 145 70.67 -20.58 16.80
N ARG A 146 70.31 -20.39 18.08
CA ARG A 146 69.09 -19.65 18.47
C ARG A 146 69.18 -18.17 18.14
N GLU A 147 70.35 -17.56 18.33
CA GLU A 147 70.60 -16.15 17.97
C GLU A 147 70.48 -15.96 16.46
N ARG A 148 71.20 -16.76 15.65
CA ARG A 148 71.10 -16.73 14.18
C ARG A 148 69.66 -16.97 13.67
N ALA A 149 68.93 -17.91 14.28
CA ALA A 149 67.51 -18.13 13.97
C ALA A 149 66.60 -16.98 14.44
N GLY A 150 67.03 -16.16 15.40
CA GLY A 150 66.41 -14.89 15.76
C GLY A 150 66.73 -13.76 14.78
N ASP A 151 67.97 -13.71 14.28
CA ASP A 151 68.43 -12.74 13.29
C ASP A 151 67.70 -12.92 11.96
N ILE A 152 67.64 -14.16 11.45
CA ILE A 152 66.87 -14.50 10.23
C ILE A 152 65.41 -14.04 10.36
N ARG A 153 64.74 -14.34 11.49
CA ARG A 153 63.36 -13.91 11.75
C ARG A 153 63.19 -12.39 11.93
N ARG A 154 64.27 -11.64 12.19
CA ARG A 154 64.26 -10.17 12.20
C ARG A 154 64.49 -9.60 10.80
N SER A 155 65.36 -10.19 9.99
CA SER A 155 65.57 -9.79 8.59
C SER A 155 64.39 -10.12 7.66
N LEU A 156 63.57 -11.12 7.98
CA LEU A 156 62.37 -11.50 7.21
C LEU A 156 61.12 -10.63 7.50
N ARG A 157 61.30 -9.40 8.02
CA ARG A 157 60.18 -8.47 8.28
C ARG A 157 59.90 -7.58 7.09
N ASP A 158 60.96 -7.00 6.52
CA ASP A 158 60.89 -5.92 5.54
C ASP A 158 61.30 -6.48 4.17
N LEU A 159 60.39 -7.24 3.57
CA LEU A 159 60.61 -8.04 2.34
C LEU A 159 60.18 -7.33 1.04
N GLU A 160 59.88 -6.03 1.08
CA GLU A 160 59.39 -5.29 -0.08
C GLU A 160 60.52 -5.03 -1.09
N LEU A 161 60.35 -5.54 -2.32
CA LEU A 161 61.21 -5.25 -3.47
C LEU A 161 60.52 -4.29 -4.44
N THR A 162 61.31 -3.43 -5.07
CA THR A 162 60.96 -2.79 -6.34
C THR A 162 61.29 -3.72 -7.50
N ASP A 163 60.60 -3.54 -8.63
CA ASP A 163 60.79 -4.25 -9.89
C ASP A 163 62.28 -4.29 -10.31
N ASP A 164 62.93 -3.12 -10.24
CA ASP A 164 64.36 -2.94 -10.50
C ASP A 164 65.28 -3.78 -9.61
N CYS A 165 64.89 -4.08 -8.38
CA CYS A 165 65.68 -4.90 -7.45
C CYS A 165 65.35 -6.38 -7.59
N TYR A 166 64.09 -6.71 -7.87
CA TYR A 166 63.64 -8.07 -8.16
C TYR A 166 64.33 -8.65 -9.40
N GLU A 167 64.37 -7.95 -10.53
CA GLU A 167 65.04 -8.46 -11.75
C GLU A 167 66.55 -8.66 -11.54
N LYS A 168 67.20 -7.79 -10.76
CA LYS A 168 68.62 -7.96 -10.39
C LYS A 168 68.83 -9.20 -9.54
N LEU A 169 68.07 -9.38 -8.45
CA LEU A 169 68.21 -10.53 -7.56
C LEU A 169 67.82 -11.85 -8.24
N LYS A 170 66.79 -11.83 -9.10
CA LYS A 170 66.33 -12.98 -9.90
C LYS A 170 67.34 -13.47 -10.94
N SER A 171 68.28 -12.61 -11.35
CA SER A 171 69.38 -12.99 -12.24
C SER A 171 70.50 -13.79 -11.54
N LEU A 172 70.51 -13.84 -10.20
CA LEU A 172 71.50 -14.57 -9.40
C LEU A 172 71.01 -16.01 -9.12
N PRO A 173 71.91 -17.01 -9.07
CA PRO A 173 71.56 -18.37 -8.69
C PRO A 173 71.25 -18.46 -7.18
N GLU A 174 70.39 -19.41 -6.78
CA GLU A 174 69.90 -19.54 -5.40
C GLU A 174 71.04 -19.73 -4.37
N ASP A 175 72.16 -20.36 -4.75
CA ASP A 175 73.36 -20.53 -3.90
C ASP A 175 74.09 -19.21 -3.53
N GLN A 176 73.80 -18.11 -4.24
CA GLN A 176 74.42 -16.79 -4.01
C GLN A 176 73.49 -15.80 -3.30
N LEU A 177 72.21 -16.14 -3.13
CA LEU A 177 71.22 -15.29 -2.47
C LEU A 177 71.26 -15.49 -0.95
N SER A 178 71.14 -14.41 -0.19
CA SER A 178 70.84 -14.53 1.24
C SER A 178 69.39 -15.01 1.45
N ILE A 179 69.12 -15.62 2.60
CA ILE A 179 67.77 -16.11 2.96
C ILE A 179 66.71 -15.00 2.83
N PRO A 180 66.95 -13.73 3.26
CA PRO A 180 66.03 -12.64 3.00
C PRO A 180 65.80 -12.35 1.52
N GLU A 181 66.85 -12.25 0.70
CA GLU A 181 66.71 -11.95 -0.73
C GLU A 181 65.93 -13.04 -1.47
N TYR A 182 66.21 -14.31 -1.19
CA TYR A 182 65.45 -15.43 -1.74
C TYR A 182 63.95 -15.37 -1.36
N VAL A 183 63.66 -15.13 -0.08
CA VAL A 183 62.26 -15.02 0.38
C VAL A 183 61.59 -13.77 -0.19
N SER A 184 62.30 -12.65 -0.33
CA SER A 184 61.81 -11.42 -0.96
C SER A 184 61.45 -11.63 -2.44
N ILE A 185 62.25 -12.37 -3.22
CA ILE A 185 61.90 -12.74 -4.61
C ILE A 185 60.57 -13.50 -4.61
N ARG A 186 60.44 -14.57 -3.81
CA ARG A 186 59.23 -15.41 -3.77
C ARG A 186 58.00 -14.65 -3.26
N PHE A 187 58.18 -13.76 -2.28
CA PHE A 187 57.13 -12.88 -1.77
C PHE A 187 56.68 -11.88 -2.85
N TYR A 188 57.63 -11.27 -3.56
CA TYR A 188 57.35 -10.37 -4.67
C TYR A 188 56.60 -11.06 -5.82
N GLU A 189 57.00 -12.28 -6.23
CA GLU A 189 56.31 -13.03 -7.30
C GLU A 189 54.81 -13.21 -7.02
N VAL A 190 54.44 -13.51 -5.76
CA VAL A 190 53.04 -13.69 -5.32
C VAL A 190 52.34 -12.35 -5.07
N VAL A 191 53.02 -11.37 -4.46
CA VAL A 191 52.41 -10.09 -4.09
C VAL A 191 52.25 -9.15 -5.28
N HIS A 192 53.21 -9.11 -6.21
CA HIS A 192 53.11 -8.27 -7.41
C HIS A 192 51.99 -8.77 -8.34
N SER A 193 51.86 -10.09 -8.52
CA SER A 193 50.76 -10.67 -9.32
C SER A 193 49.39 -10.34 -8.73
N LEU A 194 49.20 -10.52 -7.41
CA LEU A 194 47.97 -10.11 -6.73
C LEU A 194 47.71 -8.59 -6.78
N ARG A 195 48.75 -7.74 -6.63
CA ARG A 195 48.62 -6.29 -6.78
C ARG A 195 48.19 -5.90 -8.19
N LYS A 196 48.70 -6.59 -9.22
CA LYS A 196 48.30 -6.38 -10.62
C LYS A 196 46.85 -6.79 -10.87
N GLU A 197 46.43 -7.97 -10.40
CA GLU A 197 45.02 -8.40 -10.51
C GLU A 197 44.07 -7.42 -9.80
N LEU A 198 44.45 -6.90 -8.64
CA LEU A 198 43.70 -5.89 -7.91
C LEU A 198 43.61 -4.57 -8.71
N GLY A 199 44.69 -4.15 -9.36
CA GLY A 199 44.70 -3.01 -10.29
C GLY A 199 43.78 -3.23 -11.49
N ASP A 200 43.87 -4.38 -12.16
CA ASP A 200 43.01 -4.75 -13.29
C ASP A 200 41.52 -4.80 -12.89
N LEU A 201 41.20 -5.25 -11.67
CA LEU A 201 39.86 -5.25 -11.10
C LEU A 201 39.37 -3.85 -10.72
N GLN A 202 40.25 -2.99 -10.20
CA GLN A 202 39.94 -1.60 -9.88
C GLN A 202 39.61 -0.80 -11.16
N MET A 203 40.43 -0.95 -12.22
CA MET A 203 40.16 -0.33 -13.53
C MET A 203 38.82 -0.81 -14.12
N LYS A 204 38.54 -2.12 -14.11
CA LYS A 204 37.25 -2.69 -14.58
C LYS A 204 36.05 -2.19 -13.78
N LYS A 205 36.21 -2.02 -12.47
CA LYS A 205 35.18 -1.44 -11.61
C LYS A 205 34.91 0.02 -11.99
N GLU A 206 35.96 0.81 -12.24
CA GLU A 206 35.85 2.21 -12.62
C GLU A 206 35.13 2.35 -13.98
N THR A 207 35.55 1.62 -15.03
CA THR A 207 34.85 1.64 -16.33
C THR A 207 33.40 1.20 -16.23
N LEU A 208 33.09 0.14 -15.46
CA LEU A 208 31.71 -0.30 -15.24
C LEU A 208 30.87 0.73 -14.48
N THR A 209 31.46 1.52 -13.57
CA THR A 209 30.74 2.63 -12.91
C THR A 209 30.51 3.81 -13.85
N GLU A 210 31.43 4.10 -14.77
CA GLU A 210 31.26 5.12 -15.80
C GLU A 210 30.16 4.72 -16.80
N GLU A 211 30.21 3.50 -17.35
CA GLU A 211 29.16 2.93 -18.21
C GLU A 211 27.78 3.01 -17.54
N LEU A 212 27.68 2.57 -16.28
CA LEU A 212 26.45 2.59 -15.50
C LEU A 212 25.96 4.02 -15.21
N SER A 213 26.85 5.01 -15.13
CA SER A 213 26.49 6.43 -15.07
C SER A 213 25.98 6.97 -16.42
N GLY A 214 26.56 6.50 -17.52
CA GLY A 214 26.14 6.78 -18.89
C GLY A 214 24.73 6.26 -19.17
N TYR A 215 24.49 4.97 -18.91
CA TYR A 215 23.16 4.36 -19.06
C TYR A 215 22.10 5.04 -18.18
N LYS A 216 22.42 5.41 -16.94
CA LYS A 216 21.51 6.21 -16.08
C LYS A 216 21.17 7.58 -16.68
N SER A 217 22.13 8.21 -17.35
CA SER A 217 21.94 9.54 -17.95
C SER A 217 21.13 9.46 -19.26
N GLN A 218 21.37 8.44 -20.08
CA GLN A 218 20.57 8.12 -21.26
C GLN A 218 19.11 7.79 -20.88
N LEU A 219 18.91 7.00 -19.83
CA LEU A 219 17.58 6.60 -19.36
C LEU A 219 16.77 7.80 -18.83
N LYS A 220 17.42 8.75 -18.12
CA LYS A 220 16.79 10.03 -17.76
C LYS A 220 16.33 10.81 -18.98
N TYR A 221 17.25 11.08 -19.93
CA TYR A 221 16.92 11.83 -21.15
C TYR A 221 15.78 11.18 -21.96
N LEU A 222 15.78 9.85 -22.08
CA LEU A 222 14.70 9.12 -22.76
C LEU A 222 13.36 9.22 -22.01
N THR A 223 13.39 9.29 -20.68
CA THR A 223 12.19 9.45 -19.84
C THR A 223 11.64 10.87 -19.95
N GLU A 224 12.50 11.88 -19.87
CA GLU A 224 12.17 13.30 -20.06
C GLU A 224 11.56 13.55 -21.46
N SER A 225 12.21 13.04 -22.52
CA SER A 225 11.71 13.10 -23.89
C SER A 225 10.36 12.37 -24.08
N TYR A 226 10.16 11.23 -23.44
CA TYR A 226 8.88 10.51 -23.46
C TYR A 226 7.76 11.27 -22.74
N GLU A 227 8.07 11.92 -21.61
CA GLU A 227 7.10 12.76 -20.90
C GLU A 227 6.70 13.99 -21.70
N ASP A 228 7.64 14.65 -22.38
CA ASP A 228 7.35 15.83 -23.21
C ASP A 228 6.55 15.47 -24.47
N GLU A 229 6.88 14.37 -25.14
CA GLU A 229 6.06 13.84 -26.25
C GLU A 229 4.66 13.44 -25.77
N ARG A 230 4.53 12.89 -24.56
CA ARG A 230 3.23 12.58 -23.94
C ARG A 230 2.42 13.85 -23.63
N LYS A 231 3.04 14.92 -23.16
CA LYS A 231 2.40 16.23 -22.93
C LYS A 231 1.90 16.80 -24.27
N SER A 232 2.81 16.92 -25.25
CA SER A 232 2.55 17.39 -26.61
C SER A 232 1.37 16.65 -27.26
N ARG A 233 1.36 15.30 -27.19
CA ARG A 233 0.24 14.50 -27.72
C ARG A 233 -1.08 14.81 -27.02
N SER A 234 -1.10 14.98 -25.70
CA SER A 234 -2.33 15.33 -24.97
C SER A 234 -2.86 16.73 -25.31
N GLU A 235 -1.97 17.70 -25.56
CA GLU A 235 -2.34 19.04 -26.03
C GLU A 235 -2.91 19.00 -27.46
N LEU A 236 -2.33 18.18 -28.33
CA LEU A 236 -2.84 17.93 -29.68
C LEU A 236 -4.19 17.21 -29.65
N GLU A 237 -4.39 16.21 -28.78
CA GLU A 237 -5.68 15.53 -28.58
C GLU A 237 -6.78 16.53 -28.17
N VAL A 238 -6.52 17.40 -27.18
CA VAL A 238 -7.46 18.46 -26.76
C VAL A 238 -7.71 19.48 -27.88
N ARG A 239 -6.68 19.87 -28.64
CA ARG A 239 -6.82 20.78 -29.79
C ARG A 239 -7.68 20.16 -30.90
N CYS A 240 -7.49 18.87 -31.20
CA CYS A 240 -8.31 18.14 -32.18
C CYS A 240 -9.77 18.01 -31.73
N GLN A 241 -10.03 17.76 -30.45
CA GLN A 241 -11.39 17.77 -29.90
C GLN A 241 -12.06 19.14 -30.08
N ARG A 242 -11.37 20.23 -29.74
CA ARG A 242 -11.90 21.59 -29.90
C ARG A 242 -12.17 21.94 -31.36
N LEU A 243 -11.22 21.65 -32.26
CA LEU A 243 -11.41 21.84 -33.71
C LEU A 243 -12.56 21.00 -34.28
N THR A 244 -12.84 19.83 -33.70
CA THR A 244 -13.99 18.99 -34.11
C THR A 244 -15.32 19.64 -33.74
N LEU A 245 -15.40 20.32 -32.59
CA LEU A 245 -16.57 21.09 -32.18
C LEU A 245 -16.74 22.35 -33.04
N GLU A 246 -15.66 23.13 -33.23
CA GLU A 246 -15.64 24.31 -34.11
C GLU A 246 -16.09 23.96 -35.55
N LEU A 247 -15.73 22.77 -36.04
CA LEU A 247 -16.13 22.22 -37.35
C LEU A 247 -17.58 21.69 -37.38
N ALA A 248 -18.15 21.30 -36.24
CA ALA A 248 -19.56 20.93 -36.14
C ALA A 248 -20.46 22.17 -36.12
N ASP A 249 -20.12 23.18 -35.30
CA ASP A 249 -20.85 24.44 -35.18
C ASP A 249 -20.88 25.20 -36.52
N THR A 250 -19.74 25.29 -37.21
CA THR A 250 -19.66 25.93 -38.54
C THR A 250 -20.48 25.18 -39.60
N LYS A 251 -20.50 23.85 -39.59
CA LYS A 251 -21.41 23.06 -40.45
C LYS A 251 -22.88 23.31 -40.14
N GLN A 252 -23.25 23.42 -38.87
CA GLN A 252 -24.63 23.74 -38.48
C GLN A 252 -25.04 25.14 -38.93
N MET A 253 -24.15 26.13 -38.82
CA MET A 253 -24.38 27.49 -39.30
C MET A 253 -24.55 27.55 -40.83
N ILE A 254 -23.75 26.78 -41.59
CA ILE A 254 -23.88 26.64 -43.04
C ILE A 254 -25.25 26.03 -43.38
N GLN A 255 -25.61 24.89 -42.78
CA GLN A 255 -26.92 24.24 -43.01
C GLN A 255 -28.12 25.15 -42.67
N GLN A 256 -28.01 25.99 -41.65
CA GLN A 256 -29.03 27.00 -41.35
C GLN A 256 -29.07 28.14 -42.38
N GLY A 257 -27.93 28.50 -42.98
CA GLY A 257 -27.86 29.45 -44.09
C GLY A 257 -28.50 28.87 -45.35
N ASP A 258 -28.11 27.67 -45.75
CA ASP A 258 -28.62 26.92 -46.90
C ASP A 258 -30.15 26.79 -46.80
N TYR A 259 -30.68 26.31 -45.67
CA TYR A 259 -32.11 26.18 -45.44
C TYR A 259 -32.88 27.51 -45.56
N ARG A 260 -32.29 28.63 -45.10
CA ARG A 260 -32.89 29.96 -45.26
C ARG A 260 -32.88 30.42 -46.72
N GLN A 261 -31.82 30.09 -47.47
CA GLN A 261 -31.69 30.42 -48.88
C GLN A 261 -32.67 29.61 -49.75
N GLU A 262 -32.75 28.28 -49.56
CA GLU A 262 -33.69 27.40 -50.27
C GLU A 262 -35.16 27.81 -50.05
N ASN A 263 -35.51 28.18 -48.82
CA ASN A 263 -36.89 28.61 -48.50
C ASN A 263 -37.18 30.08 -48.83
N TYR A 264 -36.17 30.90 -49.16
CA TYR A 264 -36.35 32.34 -49.40
C TYR A 264 -37.35 32.60 -50.52
N ASP A 265 -37.16 31.98 -51.69
CA ASP A 265 -38.04 32.23 -52.84
C ASP A 265 -39.46 31.72 -52.60
N LYS A 266 -39.64 30.65 -51.81
CA LYS A 266 -40.98 30.18 -51.40
C LYS A 266 -41.67 31.22 -50.50
N VAL A 267 -41.03 31.65 -49.41
CA VAL A 267 -41.59 32.63 -48.47
C VAL A 267 -41.84 33.98 -49.16
N LYS A 268 -40.98 34.36 -50.10
CA LYS A 268 -41.17 35.53 -50.96
C LYS A 268 -42.38 35.38 -51.88
N CYS A 269 -42.57 34.24 -52.55
CA CYS A 269 -43.76 34.00 -53.38
C CYS A 269 -45.05 34.00 -52.54
N GLU A 270 -45.04 33.39 -51.34
CA GLU A 270 -46.19 33.43 -50.42
C GLU A 270 -46.51 34.88 -50.00
N ARG A 271 -45.50 35.69 -49.65
CA ARG A 271 -45.66 37.13 -49.39
C ARG A 271 -46.24 37.86 -50.61
N ASP A 272 -45.66 37.67 -51.79
CA ASP A 272 -46.03 38.41 -53.01
C ASP A 272 -47.48 38.08 -53.43
N VAL A 273 -47.95 36.85 -53.19
CA VAL A 273 -49.36 36.45 -53.32
C VAL A 273 -50.24 37.18 -52.29
N PHE A 274 -49.88 37.18 -51.00
CA PHE A 274 -50.67 37.89 -49.98
C PHE A 274 -50.70 39.42 -50.20
N GLU A 275 -49.62 40.03 -50.67
CA GLU A 275 -49.58 41.46 -51.05
C GLU A 275 -50.52 41.75 -52.24
N HIS A 276 -50.63 40.82 -53.20
CA HIS A 276 -51.59 40.90 -54.30
C HIS A 276 -53.04 40.74 -53.81
N GLU A 277 -53.35 39.72 -53.00
CA GLU A 277 -54.67 39.48 -52.42
C GLU A 277 -55.15 40.66 -51.55
N LEU A 278 -54.27 41.23 -50.72
CA LEU A 278 -54.57 42.42 -49.93
C LEU A 278 -54.85 43.64 -50.82
N SER A 279 -54.15 43.78 -51.95
CA SER A 279 -54.37 44.85 -52.91
C SER A 279 -55.70 44.70 -53.66
N GLU A 280 -56.05 43.48 -54.08
CA GLU A 280 -57.38 43.17 -54.62
C GLU A 280 -58.50 43.45 -53.60
N LEU A 281 -58.32 43.01 -52.35
CA LEU A 281 -59.33 43.15 -51.30
C LEU A 281 -59.58 44.62 -50.96
N ARG A 282 -58.53 45.45 -50.92
CA ARG A 282 -58.64 46.91 -50.78
C ARG A 282 -59.43 47.53 -51.94
N ARG A 283 -59.15 47.15 -53.18
CA ARG A 283 -59.91 47.62 -54.36
C ARG A 283 -61.38 47.20 -54.31
N LYS A 284 -61.66 45.95 -53.91
CA LYS A 284 -63.02 45.42 -53.74
C LYS A 284 -63.78 46.18 -52.63
N TYR A 285 -63.10 46.50 -51.52
CA TYR A 285 -63.64 47.32 -50.43
C TYR A 285 -63.94 48.75 -50.87
N GLU A 286 -63.02 49.41 -51.59
CA GLU A 286 -63.21 50.78 -52.10
C GLU A 286 -64.43 50.87 -53.03
N ILE A 287 -64.58 49.93 -53.96
CA ILE A 287 -65.75 49.84 -54.85
C ILE A 287 -67.05 49.64 -54.03
N LEU A 288 -67.02 48.78 -53.01
CA LEU A 288 -68.17 48.54 -52.13
C LEU A 288 -68.51 49.78 -51.28
N GLU A 289 -67.51 50.53 -50.80
CA GLU A 289 -67.71 51.75 -50.02
C GLU A 289 -68.31 52.88 -50.90
N ILE A 290 -67.86 53.01 -52.16
CA ILE A 290 -68.46 53.92 -53.15
C ILE A 290 -69.91 53.52 -53.44
N SER A 291 -70.18 52.23 -53.66
CA SER A 291 -71.54 51.71 -53.89
C SER A 291 -72.47 51.96 -52.70
N HIS A 292 -72.00 51.69 -51.48
CA HIS A 292 -72.75 51.97 -50.25
C HIS A 292 -72.99 53.48 -50.06
N LYS A 293 -72.02 54.35 -50.39
CA LYS A 293 -72.20 55.81 -50.39
C LYS A 293 -73.22 56.29 -51.43
N ALA A 294 -73.38 55.59 -52.56
CA ALA A 294 -74.41 55.87 -53.55
C ALA A 294 -75.80 55.43 -53.05
N GLN A 295 -75.95 54.16 -52.65
CA GLN A 295 -77.21 53.62 -52.11
C GLN A 295 -77.70 54.39 -50.87
N ALA A 296 -76.78 54.84 -50.01
CA ALA A 296 -77.12 55.67 -48.86
C ALA A 296 -77.67 57.06 -49.26
N LYS A 297 -77.22 57.64 -50.38
CA LYS A 297 -77.82 58.87 -50.94
C LYS A 297 -79.20 58.58 -51.51
N GLU A 298 -79.31 57.60 -52.42
CA GLU A 298 -80.57 57.19 -53.04
C GLU A 298 -81.66 56.92 -51.99
N ARG A 299 -81.36 56.14 -50.96
CA ARG A 299 -82.27 55.88 -49.83
C ARG A 299 -82.65 57.15 -49.07
N ASN A 300 -81.71 58.07 -48.86
CA ASN A 300 -81.97 59.34 -48.17
C ASN A 300 -82.80 60.30 -49.04
N ASP A 301 -82.66 60.25 -50.36
CA ASP A 301 -83.41 61.07 -51.32
C ASP A 301 -84.84 60.52 -51.51
N LEU A 302 -84.99 59.20 -51.68
CA LEU A 302 -86.29 58.51 -51.62
C LEU A 302 -87.03 58.77 -50.29
N SER A 303 -86.31 58.89 -49.18
CA SER A 303 -86.90 59.25 -47.88
C SER A 303 -87.44 60.69 -47.85
N LYS A 304 -86.78 61.64 -48.55
CA LYS A 304 -87.31 63.01 -48.73
C LYS A 304 -88.54 62.99 -49.64
N GLU A 305 -88.48 62.28 -50.76
CA GLU A 305 -89.61 62.14 -51.69
C GLU A 305 -90.83 61.57 -50.98
N LEU A 306 -90.66 60.46 -50.25
CA LEU A 306 -91.72 59.86 -49.43
C LEU A 306 -92.28 60.85 -48.39
N ALA A 307 -91.44 61.63 -47.72
CA ALA A 307 -91.89 62.67 -46.80
C ALA A 307 -92.70 63.78 -47.52
N THR A 308 -92.30 64.22 -48.71
CA THR A 308 -93.06 65.20 -49.51
C THR A 308 -94.38 64.64 -50.04
N MET A 309 -94.42 63.37 -50.45
CA MET A 309 -95.64 62.68 -50.86
C MET A 309 -96.59 62.45 -49.68
N GLN A 310 -96.05 62.19 -48.49
CA GLN A 310 -96.87 62.09 -47.27
C GLN A 310 -97.39 63.46 -46.83
N GLN A 311 -96.66 64.56 -47.08
CA GLN A 311 -97.17 65.92 -46.88
C GLN A 311 -98.29 66.27 -47.88
N SER A 312 -98.12 65.98 -49.17
CA SER A 312 -99.16 66.24 -50.19
C SER A 312 -100.41 65.39 -49.98
N LEU A 313 -100.27 64.12 -49.60
CA LEU A 313 -101.39 63.24 -49.21
C LEU A 313 -102.13 63.78 -47.97
N ASN A 314 -101.41 64.31 -46.98
CA ASN A 314 -102.02 64.95 -45.80
C ASN A 314 -102.76 66.27 -46.13
N LEU A 315 -102.37 66.98 -47.20
CA LEU A 315 -103.11 68.14 -47.70
C LEU A 315 -104.37 67.69 -48.45
N LEU A 316 -104.24 66.77 -49.41
CA LEU A 316 -105.37 66.22 -50.18
C LEU A 316 -106.43 65.56 -49.28
N GLN A 317 -106.03 64.92 -48.18
CA GLN A 317 -106.96 64.38 -47.20
C GLN A 317 -107.72 65.48 -46.44
N LYS A 318 -107.10 66.63 -46.12
CA LYS A 318 -107.80 67.79 -45.55
C LYS A 318 -108.77 68.42 -46.55
N ASP A 319 -108.37 68.53 -47.82
CA ASP A 319 -109.22 69.09 -48.88
C ASP A 319 -110.44 68.19 -49.12
N LYS A 320 -110.23 66.87 -49.16
CA LYS A 320 -111.30 65.85 -49.20
C LYS A 320 -112.23 65.96 -47.99
N ASP A 321 -111.69 66.13 -46.77
CA ASP A 321 -112.52 66.26 -45.57
C ASP A 321 -113.28 67.59 -45.51
N TYR A 322 -112.74 68.66 -46.09
CA TYR A 322 -113.44 69.94 -46.29
C TYR A 322 -114.59 69.79 -47.30
N LEU A 323 -114.30 69.22 -48.48
CA LEU A 323 -115.30 68.97 -49.52
C LEU A 323 -116.40 68.01 -49.05
N ASN A 324 -116.07 66.99 -48.25
CA ASN A 324 -117.05 66.09 -47.64
C ASN A 324 -118.00 66.83 -46.69
N ARG A 325 -117.50 67.77 -45.88
CA ARG A 325 -118.36 68.61 -45.01
C ARG A 325 -119.26 69.51 -45.84
N GLN A 326 -118.71 70.19 -46.85
CA GLN A 326 -119.49 71.04 -47.75
C GLN A 326 -120.57 70.24 -48.51
N ASN A 327 -120.26 69.03 -48.96
CA ASN A 327 -121.21 68.15 -49.63
C ASN A 327 -122.30 67.64 -48.66
N MET A 328 -121.96 67.32 -47.42
CA MET A 328 -122.94 67.00 -46.38
C MET A 328 -123.86 68.19 -46.06
N GLU A 329 -123.32 69.40 -45.92
CA GLU A 329 -124.12 70.63 -45.76
C GLU A 329 -125.07 70.88 -46.93
N LEU A 330 -124.60 70.69 -48.16
CA LEU A 330 -125.43 70.82 -49.36
C LEU A 330 -126.50 69.72 -49.42
N SER A 331 -126.17 68.47 -49.08
CA SER A 331 -127.11 67.35 -49.03
C SER A 331 -128.23 67.60 -48.01
N VAL A 332 -127.91 68.12 -46.82
CA VAL A 332 -128.90 68.50 -45.80
C VAL A 332 -129.78 69.68 -46.27
N ARG A 333 -129.23 70.65 -47.02
CA ARG A 333 -130.03 71.73 -47.63
C ARG A 333 -130.95 71.21 -48.73
N CYS A 334 -130.48 70.28 -49.57
CA CYS A 334 -131.31 69.65 -50.61
C CYS A 334 -132.48 68.91 -49.96
N ALA A 335 -132.23 68.02 -49.00
CA ALA A 335 -133.27 67.32 -48.27
C ALA A 335 -134.29 68.26 -47.60
N HIS A 336 -133.85 69.41 -47.06
CA HIS A 336 -134.76 70.38 -46.45
C HIS A 336 -135.66 71.11 -47.47
N GLU A 337 -135.14 71.44 -48.66
CA GLU A 337 -135.95 72.01 -49.74
C GLU A 337 -136.82 70.94 -50.42
N GLU A 338 -136.40 69.66 -50.45
CA GLU A 338 -137.20 68.51 -50.87
C GLU A 338 -138.40 68.29 -49.91
N ASP A 339 -138.16 68.20 -48.60
CA ASP A 339 -139.22 68.15 -47.56
C ASP A 339 -140.23 69.31 -47.71
N ARG A 340 -139.75 70.49 -48.12
CA ARG A 340 -140.56 71.69 -48.30
C ARG A 340 -141.37 71.63 -49.59
N LEU A 341 -140.79 71.10 -50.68
CA LEU A 341 -141.44 70.88 -51.96
C LEU A 341 -142.54 69.82 -51.81
N GLU A 342 -142.28 68.70 -51.15
CA GLU A 342 -143.30 67.70 -50.81
C GLU A 342 -144.46 68.30 -50.02
N ARG A 343 -144.18 69.11 -48.99
CA ARG A 343 -145.22 69.79 -48.19
C ARG A 343 -146.06 70.76 -49.03
N LEU A 344 -145.45 71.51 -49.96
CA LEU A 344 -146.18 72.37 -50.90
C LEU A 344 -146.99 71.55 -51.92
N GLN A 345 -146.49 70.38 -52.33
CA GLN A 345 -147.16 69.49 -53.26
C GLN A 345 -148.37 68.78 -52.63
N ILE A 346 -148.28 68.38 -51.35
CA ILE A 346 -149.43 67.90 -50.57
C ILE A 346 -150.51 69.00 -50.47
N GLN A 347 -150.12 70.23 -50.13
CA GLN A 347 -151.04 71.38 -50.09
C GLN A 347 -151.70 71.65 -51.46
N LEU A 348 -150.98 71.44 -52.57
CA LEU A 348 -151.52 71.56 -53.92
C LEU A 348 -152.54 70.44 -54.24
N GLU A 349 -152.27 69.19 -53.87
CA GLU A 349 -153.22 68.08 -54.09
C GLU A 349 -154.46 68.20 -53.21
N ASP A 350 -154.34 68.64 -51.96
CA ASP A 350 -155.51 68.87 -51.10
C ASP A 350 -156.34 70.08 -51.57
N ALA A 351 -155.70 71.12 -52.12
CA ALA A 351 -156.41 72.22 -52.78
C ALA A 351 -157.12 71.78 -54.07
N LYS A 352 -156.53 70.86 -54.85
CA LYS A 352 -157.20 70.23 -56.02
C LYS A 352 -158.40 69.39 -55.60
N LYS A 353 -158.27 68.53 -54.58
CA LYS A 353 -159.39 67.74 -54.04
C LYS A 353 -160.51 68.64 -53.53
N ALA A 354 -160.21 69.69 -52.77
CA ALA A 354 -161.22 70.64 -52.29
C ALA A 354 -161.94 71.35 -53.46
N ARG A 355 -161.22 71.68 -54.53
CA ARG A 355 -161.82 72.20 -55.78
C ARG A 355 -162.69 71.15 -56.48
N GLU A 356 -162.25 69.90 -56.53
CA GLU A 356 -162.97 68.78 -57.17
C GLU A 356 -164.24 68.41 -56.41
N GLU A 357 -164.19 68.28 -55.08
CA GLU A 357 -165.37 68.14 -54.22
C GLU A 357 -166.40 69.27 -54.43
N MET A 358 -165.93 70.51 -54.58
CA MET A 358 -166.81 71.66 -54.87
C MET A 358 -167.42 71.56 -56.27
N TYR A 359 -166.67 71.08 -57.26
CA TYR A 359 -167.19 70.78 -58.59
C TYR A 359 -168.20 69.63 -58.59
N GLU A 360 -167.96 68.56 -57.82
CA GLU A 360 -168.92 67.45 -57.65
C GLU A 360 -170.20 67.92 -56.97
N LYS A 361 -170.09 68.69 -55.89
CA LYS A 361 -171.26 69.31 -55.20
C LYS A 361 -172.05 70.22 -56.15
N TYR A 362 -171.37 70.98 -57.01
CA TYR A 362 -172.01 71.79 -58.06
C TYR A 362 -172.69 70.94 -59.16
N VAL A 363 -172.03 69.89 -59.65
CA VAL A 363 -172.56 68.99 -60.69
C VAL A 363 -173.75 68.19 -60.16
N ALA A 364 -173.67 67.64 -58.95
CA ALA A 364 -174.78 66.93 -58.31
C ALA A 364 -175.99 67.85 -58.10
N SER A 365 -175.77 69.10 -57.68
CA SER A 365 -176.82 70.13 -57.59
C SER A 365 -177.45 70.41 -58.96
N ARG A 366 -176.64 70.67 -59.99
CA ARG A 366 -177.09 70.91 -61.38
C ARG A 366 -177.93 69.74 -61.91
N ASP A 367 -177.48 68.51 -61.71
CA ASP A 367 -178.11 67.32 -62.29
C ASP A 367 -179.36 66.89 -61.52
N HIS A 368 -179.43 67.17 -60.21
CA HIS A 368 -180.66 67.09 -59.43
C HIS A 368 -181.73 68.06 -59.96
N TYR A 369 -181.40 69.33 -60.19
CA TYR A 369 -182.34 70.28 -60.80
C TYR A 369 -182.70 69.89 -62.24
N LYS A 370 -181.74 69.42 -63.05
CA LYS A 370 -182.00 68.96 -64.42
C LYS A 370 -183.01 67.81 -64.43
N THR A 371 -182.84 66.81 -63.56
CA THR A 371 -183.76 65.66 -63.50
C THR A 371 -185.14 66.04 -62.97
N GLU A 372 -185.28 67.02 -62.07
CA GLU A 372 -186.61 67.56 -61.73
C GLU A 372 -187.30 68.22 -62.93
N TYR A 373 -186.59 69.06 -63.70
CA TYR A 373 -187.16 69.74 -64.87
C TYR A 373 -187.53 68.77 -65.99
N GLU A 374 -186.64 67.83 -66.34
CA GLU A 374 -186.90 66.83 -67.39
C GLU A 374 -188.09 65.92 -67.03
N LYS A 375 -188.26 65.58 -65.75
CA LYS A 375 -189.38 64.75 -65.29
C LYS A 375 -190.73 65.46 -65.44
N ARG A 376 -190.83 66.73 -65.04
CA ARG A 376 -192.05 67.55 -65.25
C ARG A 376 -192.38 67.68 -66.73
N LEU A 377 -191.39 67.96 -67.57
CA LEU A 377 -191.58 68.08 -69.03
C LEU A 377 -192.06 66.76 -69.66
N HIS A 378 -191.59 65.61 -69.17
CA HIS A 378 -192.04 64.31 -69.67
C HIS A 378 -193.48 63.99 -69.26
N GLU A 379 -193.87 64.33 -68.03
CA GLU A 379 -195.24 64.18 -67.51
C GLU A 379 -196.23 65.08 -68.27
N GLU A 380 -195.84 66.30 -68.69
CA GLU A 380 -196.63 67.17 -69.56
C GLU A 380 -196.76 66.64 -70.99
N LEU A 381 -195.69 66.10 -71.58
CA LEU A 381 -195.69 65.58 -72.95
C LEU A 381 -196.56 64.32 -73.11
N GLU A 382 -196.57 63.40 -72.14
CA GLU A 382 -197.46 62.22 -72.17
C GLU A 382 -198.95 62.63 -72.08
N GLN A 383 -199.30 63.65 -71.28
CA GLN A 383 -200.68 64.17 -71.23
C GLN A 383 -201.16 64.75 -72.58
N ILE A 384 -200.26 65.39 -73.34
CA ILE A 384 -200.57 65.88 -74.69
C ILE A 384 -200.79 64.66 -75.62
N ARG A 385 -199.87 63.70 -75.60
CA ARG A 385 -199.88 62.50 -76.45
C ARG A 385 -201.15 61.67 -76.31
N LEU A 386 -201.62 61.49 -75.07
CA LEU A 386 -202.86 60.77 -74.77
C LEU A 386 -204.10 61.45 -75.36
N LYS A 387 -204.15 62.79 -75.36
CA LYS A 387 -205.24 63.55 -75.99
C LYS A 387 -205.22 63.44 -77.51
N THR A 388 -204.06 63.63 -78.15
CA THR A 388 -203.97 63.59 -79.63
C THR A 388 -204.35 62.21 -80.19
N ASN A 389 -204.03 61.12 -79.49
CA ASN A 389 -204.44 59.77 -79.91
C ASN A 389 -205.97 59.59 -79.90
N GLN A 390 -206.67 60.14 -78.90
CA GLN A 390 -208.14 60.06 -78.81
C GLN A 390 -208.83 60.83 -79.96
N GLU A 391 -208.28 61.97 -80.38
CA GLU A 391 -208.77 62.75 -81.52
C GLU A 391 -208.56 62.01 -82.86
N ILE A 392 -207.42 61.31 -83.02
CA ILE A 392 -207.11 60.52 -84.21
C ILE A 392 -208.08 59.34 -84.39
N GLU A 393 -208.53 58.69 -83.31
CA GLU A 393 -209.53 57.62 -83.40
C GLU A 393 -210.92 58.14 -83.80
N GLN A 394 -211.32 59.32 -83.31
CA GLN A 394 -212.57 59.97 -83.73
C GLN A 394 -212.56 60.37 -85.22
N LEU A 395 -211.42 60.84 -85.75
CA LEU A 395 -211.29 61.13 -87.19
C LEU A 395 -211.34 59.87 -88.07
N ARG A 396 -210.95 58.71 -87.52
CA ARG A 396 -210.99 57.42 -88.23
C ARG A 396 -212.40 56.82 -88.28
N SER A 397 -213.22 56.97 -87.24
CA SER A 397 -214.62 56.53 -87.29
C SER A 397 -215.44 57.40 -88.24
N THR A 398 -215.35 58.73 -88.16
CA THR A 398 -216.10 59.65 -89.03
C THR A 398 -215.72 59.52 -90.50
N SER A 399 -214.45 59.26 -90.82
CA SER A 399 -214.02 59.00 -92.20
C SER A 399 -214.66 57.74 -92.80
N LYS A 400 -214.99 56.74 -91.95
CA LYS A 400 -215.58 55.47 -92.40
C LYS A 400 -217.09 55.63 -92.68
N GLU A 401 -217.81 56.34 -91.82
CA GLU A 401 -219.23 56.68 -92.03
C GLU A 401 -219.48 57.63 -93.22
N MET A 402 -218.45 58.38 -93.65
CA MET A 402 -218.51 59.18 -94.89
C MET A 402 -218.46 58.30 -96.14
N TYR A 403 -217.59 57.28 -96.16
CA TYR A 403 -217.44 56.39 -97.33
C TYR A 403 -218.69 55.53 -97.57
N GLU A 404 -219.42 55.19 -96.51
CA GLU A 404 -220.71 54.47 -96.56
C GLU A 404 -221.89 55.34 -97.06
N ARG A 405 -221.66 56.61 -97.43
CA ARG A 405 -222.68 57.49 -98.07
C ARG A 405 -222.49 57.70 -99.57
N GLU A 406 -221.32 57.38 -100.14
CA GLU A 406 -220.99 57.74 -101.52
C GLU A 406 -221.21 56.61 -102.55
N ASN A 407 -221.39 55.36 -102.10
CA ASN A 407 -221.85 54.25 -102.94
C ASN A 407 -223.25 53.76 -102.51
N ARG A 408 -224.21 53.90 -103.43
CA ARG A 408 -225.54 53.27 -103.42
C ARG A 408 -225.60 52.17 -104.46
#